data_AF-A0A2G2UV56-F1
#
_entry.id   AF-A0A2G2UV56-F1
#
_cell.length_a   1.000
_cell.length_b   1.000
_cell.length_c   1.000
_cell.angle_alpha   90.00
_cell.angle_beta   90.00
_cell.angle_gamma   90.00
#
_symmetry.space_group_name_H-M   'P 1'
#
loop_
_entity.id
_entity.type
_entity.pdbx_description
1 polymer ?
#
loop_
_entity_poly.entity_id
_entity_poly.type
_entity_poly.pdbx_seq_one_letter_code
_entity_poly.pdbx_strand_id
1 'polypeptide(L)'
;MTEDRLVELLDVIVMYLRYLPKCCSKLFLSSMTQYELLENVCANVRDFHGLKINGCVEYETIEYVLPQLQLMAQRVVNFCLTLLDYRLKERDELDISQFNSKLANLLMEIIPVELEVMHICSTNLIASKSAEVGCFIKKLQEASPAILRESLVHLQQHMVNAITPSTSLGNIHIMIEFLLIILTDVPKDVIRHDKLFVLLARVGALIKEVAILVRNLEENSMDEDNPLQIHLNFSSP
;
A
#
# COMPACT_ATOMS: atom_id res chain seq x y z
N MET A 1 13.12 -3.34 15.75
CA MET A 1 13.78 -2.18 15.11
C MET A 1 13.50 -0.96 15.98
N THR A 2 14.47 -0.08 16.23
CA THR A 2 14.24 1.17 16.98
C THR A 2 13.62 2.23 16.06
N GLU A 3 13.02 3.30 16.60
CA GLU A 3 12.38 4.36 15.81
C GLU A 3 13.39 5.09 14.90
N ASP A 4 14.56 5.45 15.43
CA ASP A 4 15.63 6.08 14.63
C ASP A 4 16.06 5.21 13.44
N ARG A 5 16.16 3.89 13.67
CA ARG A 5 16.51 2.93 12.62
C ARG A 5 15.41 2.78 11.57
N LEU A 6 14.14 3.02 11.94
CA LEU A 6 13.04 2.97 10.98
C LEU A 6 13.11 4.16 10.00
N VAL A 7 13.45 5.37 10.47
CA VAL A 7 13.65 6.52 9.57
C VAL A 7 14.79 6.26 8.59
N GLU A 8 15.95 5.85 9.10
CA GLU A 8 17.11 5.54 8.26
C GLU A 8 16.76 4.47 7.21
N LEU A 9 16.02 3.44 7.61
CA LEU A 9 15.57 2.39 6.70
C LEU A 9 14.62 2.93 5.62
N LEU A 10 13.63 3.74 6.00
CA LEU A 10 12.69 4.35 5.06
C LEU A 10 13.38 5.31 4.08
N ASP A 11 14.39 6.06 4.54
CA ASP A 11 15.22 6.89 3.67
C ASP A 11 15.95 6.07 2.61
N VAL A 12 16.58 4.97 3.03
CA VAL A 12 17.27 4.04 2.12
C VAL A 12 16.29 3.39 1.15
N ILE A 13 15.11 2.96 1.63
CA ILE A 13 14.04 2.41 0.79
C ILE A 13 13.65 3.40 -0.30
N VAL A 14 13.29 4.64 0.06
CA VAL A 14 12.82 5.63 -0.90
C VAL A 14 13.93 6.00 -1.89
N MET A 15 15.18 6.13 -1.42
CA MET A 15 16.33 6.35 -2.29
C MET A 15 16.49 5.21 -3.31
N TYR A 16 16.40 3.96 -2.86
CA TYR A 16 16.54 2.80 -3.72
C TYR A 16 15.40 2.72 -4.74
N LEU A 17 14.15 2.92 -4.32
CA LEU A 17 12.98 2.91 -5.20
C LEU A 17 13.12 3.95 -6.32
N ARG A 18 13.59 5.16 -6.03
CA ARG A 18 13.84 6.21 -7.05
C ARG A 18 14.93 5.87 -8.05
N TYR A 19 15.90 5.07 -7.63
CA TYR A 19 17.04 4.70 -8.45
C TYR A 19 16.71 3.56 -9.42
N LEU A 20 15.90 2.61 -8.96
CA LEU A 20 15.70 1.32 -9.60
C LEU A 20 15.10 1.38 -11.02
N PRO A 21 14.11 2.26 -11.34
CA PRO A 21 13.64 2.45 -12.71
C PRO A 21 14.71 2.91 -13.69
N LYS A 22 15.71 3.65 -13.22
CA LYS A 22 16.82 4.12 -14.06
C LYS A 22 17.73 2.98 -14.51
N CYS A 23 17.79 1.89 -13.73
CA CYS A 23 18.61 0.71 -14.04
C CYS A 23 17.83 -0.38 -14.79
N CYS A 24 16.50 -0.39 -14.68
CA CYS A 24 15.66 -1.49 -15.17
C CYS A 24 14.40 -0.99 -15.90
N SER A 25 14.50 0.04 -16.75
CA SER A 25 13.33 0.71 -17.35
C SER A 25 12.35 -0.22 -18.08
N LYS A 26 12.85 -1.25 -18.78
CA LYS A 26 12.01 -2.25 -19.47
C LYS A 26 11.06 -2.99 -18.52
N LEU A 27 11.47 -3.19 -17.27
CA LEU A 27 10.69 -3.90 -16.27
C LEU A 27 9.47 -3.09 -15.80
N PHE A 28 9.66 -1.79 -15.62
CA PHE A 28 8.64 -0.91 -15.07
C PHE A 28 7.67 -0.40 -16.13
N LEU A 29 7.93 -0.67 -17.42
CA LEU A 29 7.19 -0.08 -18.53
C LEU A 29 5.68 -0.38 -18.48
N SER A 30 5.30 -1.59 -18.03
CA SER A 30 3.89 -2.00 -17.89
C SER A 30 3.26 -1.66 -16.54
N SER A 31 4.04 -1.22 -15.56
CA SER A 31 3.62 -1.07 -14.15
C SER A 31 4.12 0.21 -13.51
N MET A 32 4.47 1.20 -14.34
CA MET A 32 5.05 2.47 -13.88
C MET A 32 4.14 3.16 -12.86
N THR A 33 2.84 3.24 -13.14
CA THR A 33 1.85 3.83 -12.21
C THR A 33 1.81 3.09 -10.87
N GLN A 34 1.87 1.76 -10.89
CA GLN A 34 1.88 0.92 -9.68
C GLN A 34 3.15 1.15 -8.86
N TYR A 35 4.26 1.32 -9.57
CA TYR A 35 5.55 1.55 -8.97
C TYR A 35 5.70 2.97 -8.39
N GLU A 36 5.16 3.97 -9.07
CA GLU A 36 5.05 5.34 -8.57
C GLU A 36 4.18 5.40 -7.31
N LEU A 37 3.09 4.63 -7.26
CA LEU A 37 2.27 4.49 -6.06
C LEU A 37 3.10 3.91 -4.89
N LEU A 38 3.89 2.85 -5.13
CA LEU A 38 4.79 2.28 -4.12
C LEU A 38 5.78 3.33 -3.60
N GLU A 39 6.41 4.11 -4.48
CA GLU A 39 7.32 5.18 -4.08
C GLU A 39 6.62 6.24 -3.21
N ASN A 40 5.45 6.71 -3.65
CA ASN A 40 4.68 7.74 -2.96
C ASN A 40 4.26 7.29 -1.55
N VAL A 41 3.75 6.06 -1.44
CA VAL A 41 3.38 5.44 -0.15
C VAL A 41 4.59 5.37 0.78
N CYS A 42 5.74 4.92 0.29
CA CYS A 42 6.97 4.87 1.12
C CYS A 42 7.44 6.27 1.54
N ALA A 43 7.35 7.26 0.65
CA ALA A 43 7.74 8.64 0.93
C ALA A 43 6.84 9.30 1.98
N ASN A 44 5.53 9.07 1.90
CA ASN A 44 4.55 9.62 2.85
C ASN A 44 4.71 9.00 4.23
N VAL A 45 4.90 7.68 4.32
CA VAL A 45 5.17 6.98 5.59
C VAL A 45 6.48 7.46 6.22
N ARG A 46 7.54 7.68 5.42
CA ARG A 46 8.78 8.30 5.89
C ARG A 46 8.51 9.67 6.50
N ASP A 47 7.86 10.56 5.74
CA ASP A 47 7.63 11.93 6.18
C ASP A 47 6.74 11.98 7.43
N PHE A 48 5.72 11.12 7.52
CA PHE A 48 4.87 10.97 8.69
C PHE A 48 5.65 10.51 9.92
N HIS A 49 6.49 9.49 9.79
CA HIS A 49 7.33 9.03 10.89
C HIS A 49 8.37 10.09 11.30
N GLY A 50 8.87 10.87 10.33
CA GLY A 50 9.75 12.02 10.58
C GLY A 50 9.13 13.06 11.51
N LEU A 51 7.81 13.29 11.43
CA LEU A 51 7.11 14.19 12.36
C LEU A 51 7.26 13.74 13.83
N LYS A 52 7.35 12.42 14.08
CA LYS A 52 7.61 11.90 15.43
C LYS A 52 9.01 12.27 15.89
N ILE A 53 10.00 11.93 15.08
CA ILE A 53 11.42 12.11 15.41
C ILE A 53 11.74 13.59 15.62
N ASN A 54 11.09 14.48 14.87
CA ASN A 54 11.23 15.92 15.01
C ASN A 54 10.45 16.52 16.20
N GLY A 55 9.74 15.70 17.00
CA GLY A 55 8.96 16.15 18.15
C GLY A 55 7.70 16.95 17.78
N CYS A 56 7.23 16.83 16.53
CA CYS A 56 6.07 17.57 16.03
C CYS A 56 4.72 16.92 16.36
N VAL A 57 4.73 15.63 16.72
CA VAL A 57 3.53 14.84 17.02
C VAL A 57 3.77 14.05 18.31
N GLU A 58 2.74 13.93 19.14
CA GLU A 58 2.81 13.20 20.40
C GLU A 58 3.02 11.69 20.20
N TYR A 59 3.70 11.08 21.15
CA TYR A 59 4.12 9.68 21.12
C TYR A 59 2.93 8.71 20.95
N GLU A 60 1.81 8.99 21.64
CA GLU A 60 0.59 8.18 21.63
C GLU A 60 -0.07 8.11 20.25
N THR A 61 0.04 9.17 19.43
CA THR A 61 -0.57 9.22 18.10
C THR A 61 0.12 8.30 17.11
N ILE A 62 1.44 8.10 17.26
CA ILE A 62 2.25 7.31 16.33
C ILE A 62 2.55 5.91 16.87
N GLU A 63 2.52 5.69 18.19
CA GLU A 63 2.73 4.36 18.78
C GLU A 63 1.74 3.31 18.27
N TYR A 64 0.47 3.70 18.07
CA TYR A 64 -0.58 2.81 17.56
C TYR A 64 -0.25 2.24 16.17
N VAL A 65 0.34 3.06 15.30
CA VAL A 65 0.62 2.76 13.90
C VAL A 65 2.05 2.23 13.69
N LEU A 66 2.95 2.49 14.64
CA LEU A 66 4.38 2.14 14.54
C LEU A 66 4.65 0.68 14.13
N PRO A 67 4.00 -0.34 14.73
CA PRO A 67 4.22 -1.73 14.30
C PRO A 67 3.89 -1.97 12.81
N GLN A 68 2.90 -1.25 12.29
CA GLN A 68 2.48 -1.37 10.90
C GLN A 68 3.47 -0.69 9.95
N LEU A 69 4.04 0.46 10.36
CA LEU A 69 5.11 1.12 9.60
C LEU A 69 6.35 0.22 9.52
N GLN A 70 6.71 -0.43 10.64
CA GLN A 70 7.84 -1.37 10.68
C GLN A 70 7.61 -2.58 9.78
N LEU A 71 6.41 -3.16 9.82
CA LEU A 71 6.04 -4.29 8.98
C LEU A 71 6.05 -3.91 7.49
N MET A 72 5.50 -2.74 7.15
CA MET A 72 5.54 -2.20 5.79
C MET A 72 6.99 -2.06 5.30
N ALA A 73 7.86 -1.43 6.09
CA ALA A 73 9.26 -1.27 5.74
C ALA A 73 9.93 -2.63 5.46
N GLN A 74 9.67 -3.64 6.30
CA GLN A 74 10.20 -4.98 6.10
C GLN A 74 9.71 -5.63 4.79
N ARG A 75 8.42 -5.49 4.46
CA ARG A 75 7.84 -6.00 3.22
C ARG A 75 8.48 -5.36 1.98
N VAL A 76 8.66 -4.04 2.01
CA VAL A 76 9.31 -3.31 0.90
C VAL A 76 10.78 -3.70 0.77
N VAL A 77 11.51 -3.89 1.88
CA VAL A 77 12.89 -4.40 1.86
C VAL A 77 12.94 -5.79 1.23
N ASN A 78 12.07 -6.70 1.64
CA ASN A 78 12.03 -8.06 1.09
C ASN A 78 11.76 -8.04 -0.42
N PHE A 79 10.85 -7.17 -0.88
CA PHE A 79 10.61 -6.96 -2.30
C PHE A 79 11.84 -6.42 -3.04
N CYS A 80 12.52 -5.41 -2.48
CA CYS A 80 13.74 -4.84 -3.06
C CYS A 80 14.87 -5.86 -3.17
N LEU A 81 15.09 -6.66 -2.11
CA LEU A 81 16.09 -7.74 -2.10
C LEU A 81 15.76 -8.83 -3.12
N THR A 82 14.48 -9.21 -3.20
CA THR A 82 14.00 -10.16 -4.21
C THR A 82 14.34 -9.65 -5.61
N LEU A 83 14.05 -8.39 -5.90
CA LEU A 83 14.36 -7.81 -7.21
C LEU A 83 15.86 -7.73 -7.49
N LEU A 84 16.67 -7.41 -6.47
CA LEU A 84 18.12 -7.39 -6.59
C LEU A 84 18.69 -8.78 -6.92
N ASP A 85 18.20 -9.84 -6.25
CA ASP A 85 18.58 -11.23 -6.53
C ASP A 85 18.24 -11.65 -7.97
N TYR A 86 17.07 -11.25 -8.48
CA TYR A 86 16.71 -11.48 -9.89
C TYR A 86 17.66 -10.78 -10.86
N ARG A 87 18.07 -9.54 -10.55
CA ARG A 87 19.01 -8.77 -11.37
C ARG A 87 20.40 -9.40 -11.41
N LEU A 88 20.86 -9.96 -10.29
CA LEU A 88 22.19 -10.58 -10.19
C LEU A 88 22.28 -11.94 -10.90
N LYS A 89 21.16 -12.63 -11.10
CA LYS A 89 21.13 -13.99 -11.67
C LYS A 89 21.14 -14.05 -13.20
N GLU A 90 21.27 -12.93 -13.91
CA GLU A 90 21.29 -12.85 -15.40
C GLU A 90 20.23 -13.76 -16.07
N ARG A 91 19.04 -13.91 -15.48
CA ARG A 91 17.96 -14.62 -16.20
C ARG A 91 17.52 -13.72 -17.35
N ASP A 92 17.60 -14.26 -18.57
CA ASP A 92 17.37 -13.53 -19.82
C ASP A 92 16.06 -12.76 -19.87
N GLU A 93 15.04 -13.18 -19.12
CA GLU A 93 13.80 -12.44 -18.99
C GLU A 93 13.31 -12.53 -17.54
N LEU A 94 13.38 -11.42 -16.81
CA LEU A 94 12.43 -11.24 -15.71
C LEU A 94 11.05 -11.26 -16.36
N ASP A 95 10.29 -12.30 -16.10
CA ASP A 95 8.91 -12.38 -16.54
C ASP A 95 8.19 -11.16 -15.97
N ILE A 96 7.87 -10.21 -16.85
CA ILE A 96 7.22 -8.95 -16.52
C ILE A 96 5.93 -9.24 -15.75
N SER A 97 5.26 -10.36 -16.05
CA SER A 97 4.07 -10.80 -15.31
C SER A 97 4.38 -11.17 -13.85
N GLN A 98 5.49 -11.87 -13.58
CA GLN A 98 5.91 -12.21 -12.23
C GLN A 98 6.27 -10.96 -11.42
N PHE A 99 6.95 -10.00 -12.03
CA PHE A 99 7.24 -8.72 -11.38
C PHE A 99 5.96 -7.95 -11.05
N ASN A 100 5.05 -7.80 -12.02
CA ASN A 100 3.78 -7.10 -11.83
C ASN A 100 2.94 -7.77 -10.74
N SER A 101 2.90 -9.10 -10.68
CA SER A 101 2.20 -9.84 -9.61
C SER A 101 2.82 -9.57 -8.24
N LYS A 102 4.15 -9.64 -8.10
CA LYS A 102 4.83 -9.34 -6.83
C LYS A 102 4.61 -7.89 -6.39
N LEU A 103 4.62 -6.94 -7.33
CA LEU A 103 4.34 -5.54 -7.05
C LEU A 103 2.89 -5.34 -6.61
N ALA A 104 1.93 -5.95 -7.29
CA ALA A 104 0.51 -5.90 -6.92
C ALA A 104 0.28 -6.46 -5.51
N ASN A 105 0.89 -7.61 -5.19
CA ASN A 105 0.79 -8.21 -3.86
C ASN A 105 1.41 -7.31 -2.78
N LEU A 106 2.58 -6.72 -3.05
CA LEU A 106 3.19 -5.76 -2.13
C LEU A 106 2.27 -4.55 -1.90
N LEU A 107 1.68 -3.99 -2.96
CA LEU A 107 0.76 -2.85 -2.85
C LEU A 107 -0.44 -3.18 -1.97
N MET A 108 -1.03 -4.38 -2.11
CA MET A 108 -2.12 -4.85 -1.25
C MET A 108 -1.74 -4.92 0.24
N GLU A 109 -0.45 -5.12 0.54
CA GLU A 109 0.05 -5.16 1.91
C GLU A 109 0.38 -3.78 2.49
N ILE A 110 0.78 -2.80 1.67
CA ILE A 110 1.25 -1.49 2.15
C ILE A 110 0.22 -0.37 2.02
N ILE A 111 -0.69 -0.44 1.04
CA ILE A 111 -1.77 0.54 0.86
C ILE A 111 -2.54 0.76 2.17
N PRO A 112 -2.95 -0.27 2.93
CA PRO A 112 -3.67 -0.06 4.19
C PRO A 112 -2.91 0.79 5.22
N VAL A 113 -1.58 0.71 5.23
CA VAL A 113 -0.73 1.47 6.16
C VAL A 113 -0.73 2.95 5.79
N GLU A 114 -0.60 3.28 4.50
CA GLU A 114 -0.73 4.65 4.00
C GLU A 114 -2.10 5.25 4.33
N LEU A 115 -3.16 4.46 4.17
CA LEU A 115 -4.53 4.91 4.45
C LEU A 115 -4.75 5.19 5.94
N GLU A 116 -4.10 4.42 6.81
CA GLU A 116 -4.11 4.67 8.24
C GLU A 116 -3.35 5.95 8.62
N VAL A 117 -2.21 6.19 7.98
CA VAL A 117 -1.47 7.47 8.11
C VAL A 117 -2.37 8.63 7.68
N MET A 118 -3.02 8.54 6.52
CA MET A 118 -3.97 9.55 6.06
C MET A 118 -5.12 9.77 7.05
N HIS A 119 -5.69 8.68 7.60
CA HIS A 119 -6.75 8.75 8.59
C HIS A 119 -6.29 9.49 9.86
N ILE A 120 -5.12 9.16 10.41
CA ILE A 120 -4.59 9.81 11.61
C ILE A 120 -4.35 11.30 11.36
N CYS A 121 -3.86 11.65 10.18
CA CYS A 121 -3.69 13.05 9.81
C CYS A 121 -5.03 13.81 9.81
N SER A 122 -6.13 13.10 9.54
CA SER A 122 -7.45 13.68 9.29
C SER A 122 -8.23 13.99 10.53
N THR A 123 -7.95 13.20 11.56
CA THR A 123 -8.64 13.23 12.83
C THR A 123 -7.76 13.88 13.89
N ASN A 124 -6.50 13.47 14.00
CA ASN A 124 -5.64 13.81 15.11
C ASN A 124 -4.71 15.00 14.79
N LEU A 125 -4.21 15.10 13.55
CA LEU A 125 -3.19 16.12 13.21
C LEU A 125 -3.75 17.40 12.59
N ILE A 126 -5.00 17.39 12.12
CA ILE A 126 -5.61 18.54 11.44
C ILE A 126 -5.70 19.81 12.31
N ALA A 127 -5.75 19.65 13.63
CA ALA A 127 -5.78 20.74 14.59
C ALA A 127 -4.39 21.13 15.13
N SER A 128 -3.31 20.49 14.64
CA SER A 128 -1.95 20.77 15.08
C SER A 128 -1.54 22.21 14.75
N LYS A 129 -0.84 22.85 15.70
CA LYS A 129 -0.24 24.18 15.52
C LYS A 129 1.18 24.13 14.95
N SER A 130 1.74 22.94 14.73
CA SER A 130 3.08 22.78 14.17
C SER A 130 3.10 23.17 12.70
N ALA A 131 4.02 24.06 12.33
CA ALA A 131 4.22 24.47 10.94
C ALA A 131 4.67 23.29 10.06
N GLU A 132 5.46 22.38 10.62
CA GLU A 132 5.92 21.18 9.92
C GLU A 132 4.76 20.22 9.63
N VAL A 133 3.88 20.00 10.62
CA VAL A 133 2.66 19.21 10.45
C VAL A 133 1.74 19.85 9.42
N GLY A 134 1.57 21.18 9.46
CA GLY A 134 0.79 21.91 8.45
C GLY A 134 1.35 21.75 7.03
N CYS A 135 2.68 21.80 6.88
CA CYS A 135 3.36 21.56 5.60
C CYS A 135 3.15 20.11 5.12
N PHE A 136 3.30 19.13 6.00
CA PHE A 136 3.06 17.73 5.70
C PHE A 136 1.62 17.48 5.26
N ILE A 137 0.62 17.98 6.00
CA ILE A 137 -0.80 17.85 5.65
C ILE A 137 -1.08 18.45 4.28
N LYS A 138 -0.49 19.61 3.96
CA LYS A 138 -0.66 20.22 2.63
C LYS A 138 -0.12 19.34 1.51
N LYS A 139 1.09 18.80 1.66
CA LYS A 139 1.69 17.87 0.68
C LYS A 139 0.84 16.61 0.53
N LEU A 140 0.40 16.06 1.65
CA LEU A 140 -0.49 14.89 1.67
C LEU A 140 -1.79 15.20 0.93
N GLN A 141 -2.43 16.34 1.19
CA GLN A 141 -3.65 16.77 0.49
C GLN A 141 -3.48 16.89 -1.04
N GLU A 142 -2.32 17.38 -1.49
CA GLU A 142 -2.03 17.51 -2.92
C GLU A 142 -1.87 16.15 -3.60
N ALA A 143 -1.24 15.19 -2.91
CA ALA A 143 -0.96 13.85 -3.42
C ALA A 143 -2.10 12.83 -3.21
N SER A 144 -2.88 12.96 -2.13
CA SER A 144 -3.88 11.98 -1.69
C SER A 144 -4.91 11.59 -2.76
N PRO A 145 -5.47 12.50 -3.58
CA PRO A 145 -6.44 12.10 -4.60
C PRO A 145 -5.86 11.10 -5.61
N ALA A 146 -4.60 11.30 -6.02
CA ALA A 146 -3.92 10.39 -6.94
C ALA A 146 -3.67 9.03 -6.25
N ILE A 147 -3.04 9.07 -5.07
CA ILE A 147 -2.72 7.87 -4.27
C ILE A 147 -3.97 7.02 -3.99
N LEU A 148 -5.09 7.65 -3.61
CA LEU A 148 -6.34 6.95 -3.37
C LEU A 148 -6.93 6.35 -4.65
N ARG A 149 -6.90 7.10 -5.75
CA ARG A 149 -7.37 6.61 -7.04
C ARG A 149 -6.58 5.39 -7.47
N GLU A 150 -5.25 5.46 -7.45
CA GLU A 150 -4.39 4.34 -7.82
C GLU A 150 -4.64 3.14 -6.89
N SER A 151 -4.70 3.38 -5.58
CA SER A 151 -5.01 2.33 -4.59
C SER A 151 -6.35 1.62 -4.85
N LEU A 152 -7.39 2.37 -5.23
CA LEU A 152 -8.71 1.83 -5.56
C LEU A 152 -8.70 1.01 -6.85
N VAL A 153 -8.05 1.50 -7.91
CA VAL A 153 -7.87 0.74 -9.16
C VAL A 153 -7.16 -0.58 -8.89
N HIS A 154 -6.12 -0.54 -8.05
CA HIS A 154 -5.37 -1.72 -7.64
C HIS A 154 -6.22 -2.74 -6.90
N LEU A 155 -6.95 -2.29 -5.88
CA LEU A 155 -7.83 -3.15 -5.10
C LEU A 155 -8.91 -3.79 -5.98
N GLN A 156 -9.50 -3.00 -6.88
CA GLN A 156 -10.52 -3.48 -7.81
C GLN A 156 -9.99 -4.56 -8.75
N GLN A 157 -8.82 -4.32 -9.37
CA GLN A 157 -8.19 -5.28 -10.26
C GLN A 157 -7.87 -6.59 -9.52
N HIS A 158 -7.43 -6.51 -8.26
CA HIS A 158 -7.16 -7.68 -7.43
C HIS A 158 -8.44 -8.49 -7.14
N MET A 159 -9.51 -7.80 -6.72
CA MET A 159 -10.80 -8.44 -6.42
C MET A 159 -11.40 -9.16 -7.64
N VAL A 160 -11.28 -8.57 -8.84
CA VAL A 160 -11.78 -9.18 -10.09
C VAL A 160 -11.04 -10.48 -10.43
N ASN A 161 -9.76 -10.60 -10.07
CA ASN A 161 -8.92 -11.74 -10.47
C ASN A 161 -8.84 -12.86 -9.42
N ALA A 162 -9.05 -12.56 -8.13
CA ALA A 162 -8.71 -13.47 -7.04
C ALA A 162 -9.91 -14.18 -6.38
N ILE A 163 -11.14 -13.64 -6.47
CA ILE A 163 -12.26 -14.10 -5.62
C ILE A 163 -13.51 -14.46 -6.44
N THR A 164 -14.14 -15.59 -6.11
CA THR A 164 -15.43 -16.00 -6.67
C THR A 164 -16.50 -14.92 -6.41
N PRO A 165 -17.26 -14.48 -7.43
CA PRO A 165 -18.24 -13.42 -7.26
C PRO A 165 -19.27 -13.73 -6.17
N SER A 166 -19.41 -12.82 -5.21
CA SER A 166 -20.45 -12.85 -4.18
C SER A 166 -21.20 -11.53 -4.13
N THR A 167 -22.42 -11.52 -3.55
CA THR A 167 -23.23 -10.31 -3.43
C THR A 167 -22.52 -9.21 -2.62
N SER A 168 -21.79 -9.59 -1.57
CA SER A 168 -21.02 -8.62 -0.76
C SER A 168 -19.85 -8.04 -1.56
N LEU A 169 -19.12 -8.87 -2.32
CA LEU A 169 -18.03 -8.43 -3.20
C LEU A 169 -18.54 -7.50 -4.31
N GLY A 170 -19.71 -7.81 -4.88
CA GLY A 170 -20.38 -6.97 -5.89
C GLY A 170 -20.74 -5.58 -5.35
N ASN A 171 -21.28 -5.50 -4.13
CA ASN A 171 -21.56 -4.22 -3.49
C ASN A 171 -20.28 -3.39 -3.25
N ILE A 172 -19.20 -4.04 -2.81
CA ILE A 172 -17.90 -3.37 -2.61
C ILE A 172 -17.33 -2.87 -3.95
N HIS A 173 -17.38 -3.69 -4.99
CA HIS A 173 -16.93 -3.30 -6.33
C HIS A 173 -17.68 -2.06 -6.84
N ILE A 174 -19.01 -2.03 -6.67
CA ILE A 174 -19.84 -0.87 -7.01
C ILE A 174 -19.43 0.36 -6.19
N MET A 175 -19.17 0.21 -4.89
CA MET A 175 -18.69 1.30 -4.04
C MET A 175 -17.34 1.84 -4.52
N ILE A 176 -16.40 0.97 -4.88
CA ILE A 176 -15.08 1.36 -5.44
C ILE A 176 -15.26 2.15 -6.74
N GLU A 177 -16.10 1.69 -7.66
CA GLU A 177 -16.41 2.38 -8.93
C GLU A 177 -16.96 3.80 -8.70
N PHE A 178 -17.95 3.95 -7.82
CA PHE A 178 -18.49 5.27 -7.47
C PHE A 178 -17.42 6.20 -6.91
N LEU A 179 -16.51 5.68 -6.08
CA LEU A 179 -15.40 6.46 -5.52
C LEU A 179 -14.36 6.84 -6.56
N LEU A 180 -14.05 5.96 -7.52
CA LEU A 180 -13.16 6.25 -8.63
C LEU A 180 -13.71 7.37 -9.52
N ILE A 181 -15.01 7.37 -9.80
CA ILE A 181 -15.70 8.45 -10.50
C ILE A 181 -15.53 9.76 -9.73
N ILE A 182 -15.78 9.75 -8.41
CA ILE A 182 -15.62 10.95 -7.58
C ILE A 182 -14.17 11.47 -7.61
N LEU A 183 -13.18 10.59 -7.51
CA LEU A 183 -11.77 10.98 -7.48
C LEU A 183 -11.20 11.39 -8.85
N THR A 184 -11.83 10.96 -9.95
CA THR A 184 -11.38 11.24 -11.33
C THR A 184 -12.12 12.43 -11.94
N ASP A 185 -13.44 12.48 -11.77
CA ASP A 185 -14.31 13.38 -12.53
C ASP A 185 -14.77 14.60 -11.74
N VAL A 186 -14.69 14.57 -10.39
CA VAL A 186 -15.02 15.76 -9.58
C VAL A 186 -13.79 16.67 -9.53
N PRO A 187 -13.90 17.92 -10.00
CA PRO A 187 -12.78 18.85 -9.97
C PRO A 187 -12.29 19.09 -8.54
N LYS A 188 -10.98 19.03 -8.33
CA LYS A 188 -10.35 19.15 -7.00
C LYS A 188 -10.66 20.49 -6.31
N ASP A 189 -10.96 21.52 -7.09
CA ASP A 189 -11.37 22.86 -6.65
C ASP A 189 -12.84 22.94 -6.18
N VAL A 190 -13.69 21.98 -6.59
CA VAL A 190 -15.09 21.89 -6.14
C VAL A 190 -15.19 21.29 -4.74
N ILE A 191 -14.25 20.42 -4.37
CA ILE A 191 -14.19 19.83 -3.02
C ILE A 191 -13.36 20.75 -2.12
N ARG A 192 -14.02 21.47 -1.21
CA ARG A 192 -13.31 22.26 -0.18
C ARG A 192 -12.30 21.37 0.57
N HIS A 193 -11.11 21.89 0.84
CA HIS A 193 -10.01 21.15 1.50
C HIS A 193 -10.42 20.47 2.82
N ASP A 194 -11.25 21.12 3.63
CA ASP A 194 -11.75 20.56 4.90
C ASP A 194 -12.72 19.38 4.69
N LYS A 195 -13.45 19.35 3.57
CA LYS A 195 -14.35 18.24 3.21
C LYS A 195 -13.63 17.12 2.45
N LEU A 196 -12.62 17.47 1.66
CA LEU A 196 -11.77 16.51 0.96
C LEU A 196 -11.17 15.55 1.98
N PHE A 197 -10.58 16.06 3.06
CA PHE A 197 -9.92 15.21 4.03
C PHE A 197 -10.88 14.28 4.79
N VAL A 198 -12.11 14.72 5.08
CA VAL A 198 -13.16 13.87 5.65
C VAL A 198 -13.59 12.77 4.68
N LEU A 199 -13.70 13.09 3.39
CA LEU A 199 -14.01 12.11 2.35
C LEU A 199 -12.85 11.12 2.19
N LEU A 200 -11.61 11.60 2.07
CA LEU A 200 -10.40 10.79 1.97
C LEU A 200 -10.26 9.85 3.17
N ALA A 201 -10.53 10.33 4.39
CA ALA A 201 -10.48 9.53 5.60
C ALA A 201 -11.51 8.39 5.62
N ARG A 202 -12.74 8.67 5.18
CA ARG A 202 -13.81 7.66 5.08
C ARG A 202 -13.50 6.64 3.99
N VAL A 203 -13.00 7.10 2.85
CA VAL A 203 -12.58 6.24 1.74
C VAL A 203 -11.39 5.37 2.15
N GLY A 204 -10.40 5.94 2.83
CA GLY A 204 -9.24 5.20 3.33
C GLY A 204 -9.64 4.15 4.37
N ALA A 205 -10.55 4.48 5.30
CA ALA A 205 -11.10 3.50 6.24
C ALA A 205 -11.83 2.35 5.52
N LEU A 206 -12.65 2.67 4.52
CA LEU A 206 -13.35 1.67 3.71
C LEU A 206 -12.37 0.76 2.95
N ILE A 207 -11.37 1.34 2.26
CA ILE A 207 -10.37 0.56 1.52
C ILE A 207 -9.59 -0.36 2.47
N LYS A 208 -9.26 0.09 3.69
CA LYS A 208 -8.63 -0.75 4.71
C LYS A 208 -9.48 -1.96 5.06
N GLU A 209 -10.77 -1.76 5.34
CA GLU A 209 -11.70 -2.85 5.65
C GLU A 209 -11.82 -3.84 4.49
N VAL A 210 -11.92 -3.34 3.26
CA VAL A 210 -12.00 -4.17 2.07
C VAL A 210 -10.71 -4.94 1.85
N ALA A 211 -9.54 -4.31 2.00
CA ALA A 211 -8.25 -4.99 1.83
C ALA A 211 -8.05 -6.10 2.88
N ILE A 212 -8.50 -5.91 4.12
CA ILE A 212 -8.51 -6.95 5.15
C ILE A 212 -9.45 -8.10 4.74
N LEU A 213 -10.67 -7.77 4.30
CA LEU A 213 -11.64 -8.77 3.86
C LEU A 213 -11.12 -9.61 2.69
N VAL A 214 -10.53 -8.97 1.68
CA VAL A 214 -9.93 -9.63 0.50
C VAL A 214 -8.84 -10.60 0.93
N ARG A 215 -7.90 -10.17 1.79
CA ARG A 215 -6.85 -11.06 2.30
C ARG A 215 -7.41 -12.25 3.07
N ASN A 216 -8.38 -12.02 3.95
CA ASN A 216 -9.01 -13.10 4.71
C ASN A 216 -9.72 -14.10 3.79
N LEU A 217 -10.34 -13.64 2.69
CA LEU A 217 -10.97 -14.52 1.71
C LEU A 217 -9.93 -15.38 0.96
N GLU A 218 -8.77 -14.80 0.63
CA GLU A 218 -7.67 -15.53 -0.02
C GLU A 218 -7.06 -16.58 0.90
N GLU A 219 -6.79 -16.24 2.16
CA GLU A 219 -6.26 -17.17 3.16
C GLU A 219 -7.22 -18.36 3.38
N ASN A 220 -8.52 -18.09 3.51
CA ASN A 220 -9.54 -19.15 3.67
C ASN A 220 -9.73 -20.02 2.42
N SER A 221 -9.43 -19.51 1.23
CA SER A 221 -9.52 -20.29 -0.03
C SER A 221 -8.36 -21.26 -0.21
N MET A 222 -7.19 -20.98 0.39
CA MET A 222 -5.99 -21.83 0.28
C MET A 222 -5.99 -22.99 1.28
N ASP A 223 -6.80 -22.93 2.34
CA ASP A 223 -6.93 -24.01 3.34
C ASP A 223 -7.79 -25.19 2.85
N GLU A 224 -8.54 -25.05 1.75
CA GLU A 224 -9.32 -26.15 1.17
C GLU A 224 -8.55 -27.03 0.16
N ASP A 225 -7.35 -26.62 -0.28
CA ASP A 225 -6.56 -27.31 -1.32
C ASP A 225 -5.33 -28.07 -0.76
N ASN A 226 -5.52 -28.94 0.25
CA ASN A 226 -4.52 -29.97 0.60
C ASN A 226 -5.00 -31.39 0.28
N PRO A 227 -4.76 -31.93 -0.94
CA PRO A 227 -5.04 -33.32 -1.25
C PRO A 227 -3.74 -34.13 -1.34
N LEU A 228 -3.05 -34.39 -0.22
CA LEU A 228 -2.01 -35.43 -0.17
C LEU A 228 -2.04 -36.23 1.15
N GLN A 229 -3.09 -37.03 1.33
CA GLN A 229 -2.96 -38.34 1.97
C GLN A 229 -3.08 -39.43 0.90
N ILE A 230 -2.02 -39.63 0.12
CA ILE A 230 -1.86 -40.88 -0.63
C ILE A 230 -1.30 -41.91 0.35
N HIS A 231 -2.18 -42.77 0.84
CA HIS A 231 -1.83 -44.01 1.53
C HIS A 231 -0.94 -44.88 0.61
N LEU A 232 0.37 -44.88 0.85
CA LEU A 232 1.27 -45.92 0.33
C LEU A 232 1.25 -47.11 1.30
N ASN A 233 0.36 -48.07 1.05
CA ASN A 233 0.49 -49.42 1.58
C ASN A 233 1.63 -50.13 0.83
N PHE A 234 2.82 -50.14 1.42
CA PHE A 234 3.84 -51.11 1.07
C PHE A 234 3.51 -52.44 1.77
N SER A 235 2.94 -53.37 1.00
CA SER A 235 2.98 -54.80 1.31
C SER A 235 4.35 -55.35 0.91
N SER A 236 5.03 -56.05 1.81
CA SER A 236 6.05 -57.09 1.53
C SER A 236 6.51 -57.74 2.83
N PRO A 237 6.93 -59.01 2.82
CA PRO A 237 6.29 -60.22 2.30
C PRO A 237 5.59 -61.04 3.40
#